data_AF-A0AAJ1IJF8-F1
#
_entry.id   AF-A0AAJ1IJF8-F1
#
_cell.length_a   1.000
_cell.length_b   1.000
_cell.length_c   1.000
_cell.angle_alpha   90.00
_cell.angle_beta   90.00
_cell.angle_gamma   90.00
#
_symmetry.space_group_name_H-M   'P 1'
#
loop_
_entity.id
_entity.type
_entity.pdbx_description
1 polymer ?
#
loop_
_entity_poly.entity_id
_entity_poly.type
_entity_poly.pdbx_seq_one_letter_code
_entity_poly.pdbx_strand_id
1 'polypeptide(L)'
;MLESRRVLELGNRLHWYILWLSLGIFIYYNLGLFYDVNRNYMMFVSNVLSVVLLFSLVFGIWILVFSLSLAFGDKIFPTRIFILNILRIILVIILDVTYSFIVNIAGETIII
;
A
#
# COMPACT_ATOMS: atom_id res chain seq x y z
N MET A 1 -25.29 -13.33 -1.58
CA MET A 1 -25.45 -12.07 -0.83
C MET A 1 -24.62 -12.00 0.46
N LEU A 2 -24.76 -12.92 1.42
CA LEU A 2 -23.92 -12.91 2.65
C LEU A 2 -22.45 -13.25 2.35
N GLU A 3 -22.18 -14.19 1.44
CA GLU A 3 -20.82 -14.58 1.10
C GLU A 3 -20.05 -13.50 0.34
N SER A 4 -20.67 -12.83 -0.65
CA SER A 4 -20.04 -11.75 -1.41
C SER A 4 -19.67 -10.54 -0.52
N ARG A 5 -20.51 -10.21 0.47
CA ARG A 5 -20.19 -9.20 1.49
C ARG A 5 -19.06 -9.64 2.42
N ARG A 6 -19.03 -10.91 2.84
CA ARG A 6 -17.92 -11.45 3.66
C ARG A 6 -16.59 -11.42 2.90
N VAL A 7 -16.60 -11.71 1.61
CA VAL A 7 -15.40 -11.62 0.75
C VAL A 7 -14.92 -10.17 0.65
N LEU A 8 -15.84 -9.20 0.48
CA LEU A 8 -15.49 -7.78 0.48
C LEU A 8 -14.91 -7.33 1.84
N GLU A 9 -15.48 -7.77 2.96
CA GLU A 9 -14.96 -7.47 4.30
C GLU A 9 -13.60 -8.14 4.57
N LEU A 10 -13.40 -9.36 4.08
CA LEU A 10 -12.11 -10.05 4.15
C LEU A 10 -11.06 -9.32 3.33
N GLY A 11 -11.36 -8.94 2.09
CA GLY A 11 -10.49 -8.12 1.26
C GLY A 11 -10.16 -6.80 1.94
N ASN A 12 -11.17 -6.13 2.51
CA ASN A 12 -10.96 -4.88 3.24
C ASN A 12 -10.02 -5.03 4.46
N ARG A 13 -10.08 -6.16 5.19
CA ARG A 13 -9.15 -6.47 6.29
C ARG A 13 -7.74 -6.79 5.78
N LEU A 14 -7.63 -7.58 4.72
CA LEU A 14 -6.36 -7.91 4.09
C LEU A 14 -5.63 -6.65 3.61
N HIS A 15 -6.36 -5.70 3.00
CA HIS A 15 -5.77 -4.45 2.54
C HIS A 15 -5.23 -3.60 3.69
N TRP A 16 -5.90 -3.61 4.85
CA TRP A 16 -5.36 -3.00 6.07
C TRP A 16 -4.04 -3.63 6.50
N TYR A 17 -3.94 -4.96 6.52
CA TYR A 17 -2.70 -5.64 6.92
C TYR A 17 -1.55 -5.33 5.96
N ILE A 18 -1.81 -5.28 4.65
CA ILE A 18 -0.80 -4.89 3.65
C ILE A 18 -0.33 -3.45 3.88
N LEU A 19 -1.26 -2.53 4.19
CA LEU A 19 -0.93 -1.14 4.46
C LEU A 19 -0.06 -1.01 5.73
N TRP A 20 -0.41 -1.72 6.82
CA TRP A 20 0.42 -1.77 8.02
C TRP A 20 1.80 -2.37 7.77
N LEU A 21 1.88 -3.42 6.95
CA LEU A 21 3.15 -4.02 6.53
C LEU A 21 4.00 -3.00 5.76
N SER A 22 3.41 -2.26 4.80
CA SER A 22 4.12 -1.22 4.05
C SER A 22 4.64 -0.10 4.95
N LEU A 23 3.86 0.33 5.95
CA LEU A 23 4.29 1.33 6.93
C LEU A 23 5.46 0.82 7.79
N GLY A 24 5.39 -0.43 8.25
CA GLY A 24 6.47 -1.04 9.02
C GLY A 24 7.78 -1.12 8.23
N ILE A 25 7.72 -1.58 6.98
CA ILE A 25 8.89 -1.66 6.10
C ILE A 25 9.42 -0.26 5.77
N PHE A 26 8.55 0.72 5.54
CA PHE A 26 8.94 2.10 5.29
C PHE A 26 9.67 2.72 6.49
N ILE A 27 9.15 2.54 7.71
CA ILE A 27 9.83 3.01 8.93
C ILE A 27 11.18 2.31 9.07
N TYR A 28 11.24 1.00 8.84
CA TYR A 28 12.47 0.22 8.90
C TYR A 28 13.52 0.71 7.90
N TYR A 29 13.11 1.00 6.66
CA TYR A 29 13.97 1.60 5.64
C TYR A 29 14.52 2.96 6.09
N ASN A 30 13.66 3.84 6.61
CA ASN A 30 14.10 5.16 7.09
C ASN A 30 15.06 5.06 8.28
N LEU A 31 14.80 4.16 9.22
CA LEU A 31 15.73 3.90 10.33
C LEU A 31 17.08 3.40 9.80
N GLY A 32 17.06 2.49 8.83
CA GLY A 32 18.26 1.99 8.17
C GLY A 32 19.12 3.07 7.51
N LEU A 33 18.54 4.20 7.07
CA LEU A 33 19.29 5.34 6.53
C LEU A 33 20.11 6.10 7.60
N PHE A 34 19.72 6.03 8.88
CA PHE A 34 20.43 6.71 9.98
C PHE A 34 21.60 5.88 10.56
N TYR A 35 21.62 4.58 10.27
CA TYR A 35 22.68 3.67 10.69
C TYR A 35 23.59 3.36 9.51
N ASP A 36 24.85 3.00 9.75
CA ASP A 36 25.82 2.61 8.72
C ASP A 36 25.52 1.19 8.20
N VAL A 37 24.32 1.01 7.67
CA VAL A 37 23.79 -0.26 7.18
C VAL A 37 24.31 -0.49 5.77
N ASN A 38 24.72 -1.73 5.49
CA ASN A 38 25.23 -2.13 4.18
C ASN A 38 24.28 -1.72 3.04
N ARG A 39 24.83 -1.03 2.02
CA ARG A 39 24.10 -0.56 0.83
C ARG A 39 23.28 -1.65 0.14
N ASN A 40 23.81 -2.88 0.05
CA ASN A 40 23.09 -3.99 -0.58
C ASN A 40 21.83 -4.38 0.21
N TYR A 41 21.90 -4.28 1.54
CA TYR A 41 20.76 -4.52 2.40
C TYR A 41 19.70 -3.42 2.24
N MET A 42 20.13 -2.15 2.17
CA MET A 42 19.24 -1.02 1.94
C MET A 42 18.52 -1.11 0.59
N MET A 43 19.22 -1.51 -0.48
CA MET A 43 18.60 -1.77 -1.78
C MET A 43 17.59 -2.93 -1.73
N PHE A 44 17.88 -3.99 -0.98
CA PHE A 44 16.92 -5.09 -0.80
C PHE A 44 15.64 -4.61 -0.12
N VAL A 45 15.76 -3.88 1.00
CA VAL A 45 14.60 -3.34 1.73
C VAL A 45 13.79 -2.38 0.85
N SER A 46 14.48 -1.50 0.12
CA SER A 46 13.90 -0.58 -0.87
C SER A 46 13.09 -1.34 -1.93
N ASN A 47 13.65 -2.39 -2.54
CA ASN A 47 12.95 -3.21 -3.53
C ASN A 47 11.72 -3.93 -2.93
N VAL A 48 11.86 -4.49 -1.73
CA VAL A 48 10.73 -5.15 -1.04
C VAL A 48 9.62 -4.14 -0.78
N LEU A 49 9.95 -2.93 -0.32
CA LEU A 49 8.98 -1.87 -0.07
C LEU A 49 8.23 -1.48 -1.36
N SER A 50 8.95 -1.27 -2.46
CA SER A 50 8.34 -0.96 -3.77
C SER A 50 7.38 -2.05 -4.23
N VAL A 51 7.75 -3.32 -4.07
CA VAL A 51 6.88 -4.46 -4.41
C VAL A 51 5.62 -4.47 -3.54
N VAL A 52 5.76 -4.30 -2.23
CA VAL A 52 4.62 -4.28 -1.30
C VAL A 52 3.67 -3.12 -1.59
N LEU A 53 4.20 -1.94 -1.91
CA LEU A 53 3.41 -0.77 -2.30
C LEU A 53 2.62 -1.03 -3.60
N LEU A 54 3.26 -1.62 -4.60
CA LEU A 54 2.60 -2.02 -5.85
C LEU A 54 1.46 -3.02 -5.59
N PHE A 55 1.72 -4.05 -4.79
CA PHE A 55 0.67 -5.02 -4.40
C PHE A 55 -0.48 -4.35 -3.66
N SER A 56 -0.18 -3.42 -2.75
CA SER A 56 -1.20 -2.64 -2.03
C SER A 56 -2.09 -1.81 -2.97
N LEU A 57 -1.51 -1.18 -4.00
CA LEU A 57 -2.25 -0.45 -5.02
C LEU A 57 -3.14 -1.37 -5.86
N VAL A 58 -2.57 -2.45 -6.40
CA VAL A 58 -3.32 -3.42 -7.21
C VAL A 58 -4.50 -3.98 -6.43
N PHE A 59 -4.27 -4.35 -5.17
CA PHE A 59 -5.30 -4.88 -4.30
C PHE A 59 -6.38 -3.84 -3.95
N GLY A 60 -5.98 -2.59 -3.71
CA GLY A 60 -6.92 -1.48 -3.52
C GLY A 60 -7.81 -1.26 -4.74
N ILE A 61 -7.24 -1.21 -5.94
CA ILE A 61 -7.98 -1.08 -7.19
C ILE A 61 -8.96 -2.25 -7.36
N TRP A 62 -8.50 -3.47 -7.07
CA TRP A 62 -9.34 -4.66 -7.19
C TRP A 62 -10.57 -4.59 -6.27
N ILE A 63 -10.41 -4.13 -5.02
CA ILE A 63 -11.54 -3.93 -4.08
C ILE A 63 -12.50 -2.85 -4.60
N LEU A 64 -12.02 -1.77 -5.25
CA LEU A 64 -12.88 -0.76 -5.86
C LEU A 64 -13.73 -1.35 -7.00
N VAL A 65 -13.10 -2.12 -7.89
CA VAL A 65 -13.79 -2.80 -8.99
C VAL A 65 -14.83 -3.79 -8.45
N PHE A 66 -14.48 -4.55 -7.41
CA PHE A 66 -15.40 -5.49 -6.76
C PHE A 66 -16.58 -4.77 -6.09
N SER A 67 -16.32 -3.64 -5.43
CA SER A 67 -17.35 -2.78 -4.84
C SER A 67 -18.31 -2.19 -5.88
N LEU A 68 -17.79 -1.81 -7.06
CA LEU A 68 -18.61 -1.34 -8.19
C LEU A 68 -19.44 -2.48 -8.79
N SER A 69 -18.87 -3.67 -8.95
CA SER A 69 -19.59 -4.86 -9.44
C SER A 69 -20.78 -5.20 -8.55
N LEU A 70 -20.61 -5.13 -7.21
CA LEU A 70 -21.70 -5.32 -6.26
C LEU A 70 -22.79 -4.23 -6.34
N ALA A 71 -22.43 -3.01 -6.75
CA ALA A 71 -23.40 -1.94 -6.97
C ALA A 71 -24.41 -2.29 -8.07
N PHE A 72 -23.94 -2.89 -9.16
CA PHE A 72 -24.77 -3.28 -10.29
C PHE A 72 -25.61 -4.53 -10.00
N GLY A 73 -25.08 -5.46 -9.19
CA GLY A 73 -25.78 -6.71 -8.85
C GLY A 73 -26.82 -6.59 -7.74
N ASP A 74 -26.46 -5.96 -6.60
CA ASP A 74 -27.26 -6.01 -5.37
C ASP A 74 -28.05 -4.72 -5.08
N LYS A 75 -27.99 -3.68 -5.95
CA LYS A 75 -28.62 -2.35 -5.81
C LYS A 75 -28.34 -1.58 -4.49
N ILE A 76 -27.54 -2.13 -3.58
CA ILE A 76 -27.14 -1.50 -2.31
C ILE A 76 -25.62 -1.27 -2.36
N PHE A 77 -25.23 -0.01 -2.53
CA PHE A 77 -23.83 0.37 -2.63
C PHE A 77 -23.12 0.26 -1.27
N PRO A 78 -21.99 -0.46 -1.15
CA PRO A 78 -21.21 -0.50 0.08
C PRO A 78 -20.36 0.77 0.24
N THR A 79 -21.02 1.93 0.36
CA THR A 79 -20.42 3.27 0.33
C THR A 79 -19.28 3.45 1.33
N ARG A 80 -19.44 2.89 2.55
CA ARG A 80 -18.42 2.98 3.60
C ARG A 80 -17.12 2.29 3.20
N ILE A 81 -17.21 1.08 2.64
CA ILE A 81 -16.03 0.31 2.23
C ILE A 81 -15.39 0.99 1.04
N PHE A 82 -16.18 1.46 0.08
CA PHE A 82 -15.70 2.17 -1.10
C PHE A 82 -14.91 3.45 -0.74
N ILE A 83 -15.47 4.33 0.10
CA ILE A 83 -14.82 5.57 0.53
C ILE A 83 -13.54 5.28 1.31
N LEU A 84 -13.58 4.33 2.26
CA LEU A 84 -12.39 3.93 3.02
C LEU A 84 -11.28 3.41 2.12
N ASN A 85 -11.65 2.70 1.05
CA ASN A 85 -10.68 2.14 0.13
C ASN A 85 -10.03 3.21 -0.77
N ILE A 86 -10.80 4.21 -1.20
CA ILE A 86 -10.26 5.39 -1.89
C ILE A 86 -9.24 6.11 -0.99
N LEU A 87 -9.61 6.37 0.27
CA LEU A 87 -8.71 7.04 1.22
C LEU A 87 -7.41 6.26 1.41
N ARG A 88 -7.47 4.92 1.46
CA ARG A 88 -6.27 4.07 1.55
C ARG A 88 -5.41 4.12 0.32
N ILE A 89 -6.00 4.09 -0.88
CA ILE A 89 -5.24 4.22 -2.13
C ILE A 89 -4.51 5.56 -2.15
N ILE A 90 -5.18 6.65 -1.77
CA ILE A 90 -4.54 7.97 -1.63
C ILE A 90 -3.37 7.90 -0.65
N LEU A 91 -3.54 7.25 0.50
CA LEU A 91 -2.49 7.10 1.50
C LEU A 91 -1.29 6.30 0.97
N VAL A 92 -1.54 5.21 0.25
CA VAL A 92 -0.49 4.40 -0.40
C VAL A 92 0.25 5.22 -1.46
N ILE A 93 -0.45 6.04 -2.25
CA ILE A 93 0.16 6.96 -3.23
C ILE A 93 1.04 7.98 -2.51
N ILE A 94 0.56 8.61 -1.43
CA ILE A 94 1.36 9.56 -0.65
C ILE A 94 2.63 8.90 -0.11
N LEU A 95 2.52 7.65 0.36
CA LEU A 95 3.64 6.89 0.89
C LEU A 95 4.66 6.55 -0.21
N ASP A 96 4.20 6.14 -1.39
CA ASP A 96 5.04 5.85 -2.55
C ASP A 96 5.76 7.10 -3.08
N VAL A 97 5.07 8.24 -3.15
CA VAL A 97 5.67 9.53 -3.54
C VAL A 97 6.73 9.97 -2.52
N THR A 98 6.42 9.86 -1.23
CA THR A 98 7.34 10.23 -0.14
C THR A 98 8.58 9.33 -0.17
N TYR A 99 8.38 8.03 -0.33
CA TYR A 99 9.46 7.06 -0.50
C TYR A 99 10.34 7.40 -1.72
N SER A 100 9.73 7.65 -2.88
CA SER A 100 10.46 8.02 -4.10
C SER A 100 11.28 9.30 -3.92
N PHE A 101 10.74 10.28 -3.19
CA PHE A 101 11.45 11.52 -2.86
C PHE A 101 12.67 11.25 -1.97
N ILE A 102 12.50 10.41 -0.93
CA ILE A 102 13.61 10.01 -0.04
C ILE A 102 14.68 9.25 -0.81
N VAL A 103 14.30 8.31 -1.68
CA VAL A 103 15.25 7.55 -2.50
C VAL A 103 16.03 8.46 -3.45
N ASN A 104 15.38 9.47 -4.06
CA ASN A 104 16.09 10.42 -4.92
C ASN A 104 17.08 11.27 -4.13
N ILE A 105 16.69 11.79 -2.95
CA ILE A 105 17.60 12.58 -2.09
C ILE A 105 18.75 11.72 -1.56
N ALA A 106 18.44 10.52 -1.06
CA ALA A 106 19.44 9.59 -0.54
C ALA A 106 20.33 9.03 -1.66
N GLY A 107 19.80 8.91 -2.88
CA GLY A 107 20.55 8.50 -4.05
C GLY A 107 21.63 9.52 -4.43
N GLU A 108 21.38 10.81 -4.24
CA GLU A 108 22.38 11.86 -4.47
C GLU A 108 23.50 11.86 -3.41
N THR A 109 23.22 11.48 -2.16
CA THR A 109 24.25 11.36 -1.10
C THR A 109 25.09 10.08 -1.18
N ILE A 110 24.69 9.07 -1.95
CA ILE A 110 25.42 7.79 -2.11
C ILE A 110 26.38 7.81 -3.32
N ILE A 111 26.38 8.89 -4.12
CA ILE A 111 27.24 9.05 -5.32
C ILE A 111 28.48 9.92 -5.03
N ILE A 112 28.58 10.57 -3.86
CA ILE A 112 29.75 11.36 -3.45
C ILE A 112 30.62 10.55 -2.50
#